data_AF-A0A9E6JLH1-F1
#
_entry.id   AF-A0A9E6JLH1-F1
#
_cell.length_a   1.000
_cell.length_b   1.000
_cell.length_c   1.000
_cell.angle_alpha   90.00
_cell.angle_beta   90.00
_cell.angle_gamma   90.00
#
_symmetry.space_group_name_H-M   'P 1'
#
loop_
_entity.id
_entity.type
_entity.pdbx_description
1 polymer ?
#
loop_
_entity_poly.entity_id
_entity_poly.type
_entity_poly.pdbx_seq_one_letter_code
_entity_poly.pdbx_strand_id
1 'polypeptide(L)'
;MSNSLSERVYEASVPYLGPAAMVFLKRQTATHMGGLNFEQITLTDLPELLGWILISGRLLIGPKADDLVGKLQNEFNVRLQ
;
A
#
# COMPACT_ATOMS: atom_id res chain seq x y z
N MET A 1 16.15 -9.25 12.42
CA MET A 1 16.26 -8.97 10.96
C MET A 1 15.31 -7.81 10.67
N SER A 2 15.74 -6.82 9.90
CA SER A 2 14.84 -5.74 9.47
C SER A 2 13.88 -6.30 8.42
N ASN A 3 12.58 -6.21 8.63
CA ASN A 3 11.59 -6.51 7.59
C ASN A 3 11.84 -5.59 6.39
N SER A 4 11.65 -6.13 5.18
CA SER A 4 11.70 -5.35 3.93
C SER A 4 10.60 -4.29 3.91
N LEU A 5 10.74 -3.26 3.06
CA LEU A 5 9.73 -2.21 2.94
C LEU A 5 8.35 -2.79 2.54
N SER A 6 8.34 -3.69 1.57
CA SER A 6 7.13 -4.39 1.11
C SER A 6 6.47 -5.21 2.20
N GLU A 7 7.24 -5.91 3.04
CA GLU A 7 6.68 -6.66 4.17
C GLU A 7 6.02 -5.74 5.19
N ARG A 8 6.65 -4.61 5.51
CA ARG A 8 6.07 -3.63 6.45
C ARG A 8 4.78 -3.01 5.91
N VAL A 9 4.75 -2.63 4.63
CA VAL A 9 3.53 -2.14 3.96
C VAL A 9 2.43 -3.20 3.99
N TYR A 10 2.78 -4.46 3.73
CA TYR A 10 1.84 -5.57 3.81
C TYR A 10 1.29 -5.77 5.22
N GLU A 11 2.15 -5.85 6.24
CA GLU A 11 1.78 -6.00 7.64
C GLU A 11 0.84 -4.89 8.11
N ALA A 12 1.12 -3.64 7.73
CA ALA A 12 0.26 -2.50 8.03
C ALA A 12 -1.09 -2.54 7.30
N SER A 13 -1.16 -3.23 6.15
CA SER A 13 -2.37 -3.36 5.33
C SER A 13 -3.28 -4.51 5.74
N VAL A 14 -2.75 -5.58 6.35
CA VAL A 14 -3.50 -6.77 6.77
C VAL A 14 -4.70 -6.44 7.68
N PRO A 15 -4.61 -5.56 8.69
CA PRO A 15 -5.76 -5.23 9.55
C PRO A 15 -6.95 -4.61 8.81
N TYR A 16 -6.72 -4.05 7.62
CA TYR A 16 -7.74 -3.35 6.84
C TYR A 16 -8.28 -4.21 5.69
N LEU A 17 -7.38 -4.88 4.97
CA LEU A 17 -7.69 -5.66 3.77
C LEU A 17 -7.78 -7.17 4.05
N GLY A 18 -7.45 -7.60 5.25
CA GLY A 18 -7.45 -9.00 5.66
C GLY A 18 -6.46 -9.85 4.86
N PRO A 19 -6.76 -11.16 4.64
CA PRO A 19 -5.85 -12.08 3.95
C PRO A 19 -5.60 -11.71 2.48
N ALA A 20 -6.44 -10.85 1.89
CA ALA A 20 -6.29 -10.41 0.50
C ALA A 20 -5.25 -9.28 0.34
N ALA A 21 -4.69 -8.73 1.42
CA ALA A 21 -3.80 -7.58 1.38
C ALA A 21 -2.62 -7.76 0.41
N MET A 22 -1.94 -8.91 0.45
CA MET A 22 -0.80 -9.20 -0.43
C MET A 22 -1.21 -9.18 -1.91
N VAL A 23 -2.33 -9.84 -2.24
CA VAL A 23 -2.85 -9.89 -3.61
C VAL A 23 -3.27 -8.51 -4.09
N PHE A 24 -3.90 -7.72 -3.21
CA PHE A 24 -4.31 -6.36 -3.50
C PHE A 24 -3.09 -5.47 -3.83
N LEU A 25 -2.08 -5.48 -2.97
CA LEU A 25 -0.85 -4.68 -3.12
C LEU A 25 -0.10 -5.04 -4.41
N LYS A 26 0.08 -6.34 -4.67
CA LYS A 26 0.69 -6.82 -5.93
C LYS A 26 -0.08 -6.38 -7.16
N ARG A 27 -1.41 -6.36 -7.11
CA ARG A 27 -2.23 -5.84 -8.22
C ARG A 27 -2.04 -4.35 -8.41
N GLN A 28 -1.95 -3.56 -7.34
CA GLN A 28 -1.76 -2.12 -7.47
C GLN A 28 -0.42 -1.81 -8.16
N THR A 29 0.68 -2.43 -7.71
CA THR A 29 1.99 -2.22 -8.32
C THR A 29 2.06 -2.75 -9.75
N ALA A 30 1.55 -3.95 -10.01
CA ALA A 30 1.62 -4.55 -11.34
C ALA A 30 0.74 -3.83 -12.38
N THR A 31 -0.46 -3.39 -11.99
CA THR A 31 -1.41 -2.78 -12.94
C THR A 31 -1.18 -1.29 -13.14
N HIS A 32 -0.80 -0.57 -12.08
CA HIS A 32 -0.78 0.89 -12.12
C HIS A 32 0.61 1.52 -12.10
N MET A 33 1.64 0.78 -11.69
CA MET A 33 3.01 1.31 -11.53
C MET A 33 3.97 0.66 -12.54
N GLY A 34 3.55 0.55 -13.80
CA GLY A 34 4.40 0.06 -14.90
C GLY A 34 4.83 -1.41 -14.79
N GLY A 35 4.05 -2.26 -14.12
CA GLY A 35 4.42 -3.67 -13.92
C GLY A 35 5.40 -3.90 -12.77
N LEU A 36 5.60 -2.92 -11.90
CA LEU A 36 6.52 -3.02 -10.76
C LEU A 36 6.15 -4.21 -9.86
N ASN A 37 7.15 -5.00 -9.49
CA ASN A 37 6.98 -6.08 -8.53
C ASN A 37 6.88 -5.50 -7.11
N PHE A 38 5.88 -5.93 -6.34
CA PHE A 38 5.63 -5.37 -5.01
C PHE A 38 6.81 -5.57 -4.05
N GLU A 39 7.49 -6.71 -4.13
CA GLU A 39 8.68 -6.99 -3.32
C GLU A 39 9.88 -6.08 -3.64
N GLN A 40 9.82 -5.30 -4.73
CA GLN A 40 10.90 -4.41 -5.19
C GLN A 40 10.58 -2.92 -4.95
N ILE A 41 9.45 -2.59 -4.32
CA ILE A 41 9.12 -1.19 -4.06
C ILE A 41 10.17 -0.52 -3.17
N THR A 42 10.37 0.77 -3.42
CA THR A 42 11.25 1.65 -2.67
C THR A 42 10.44 2.79 -2.05
N LEU A 43 11.10 3.60 -1.21
CA LEU A 43 10.43 4.75 -0.58
C LEU A 43 9.92 5.79 -1.60
N THR A 44 10.55 5.89 -2.77
CA THR A 44 10.13 6.83 -3.82
C THR A 44 8.85 6.39 -4.52
N ASP A 45 8.52 5.10 -4.46
CA ASP A 45 7.33 4.53 -5.09
C ASP A 45 6.09 4.65 -4.18
N LEU A 46 6.31 4.86 -2.87
CA LEU A 46 5.23 4.90 -1.88
C LEU A 46 4.17 5.98 -2.16
N PRO A 47 4.48 7.24 -2.51
CA PRO A 47 3.45 8.23 -2.79
C PRO A 47 2.46 7.75 -3.86
N GLU A 48 2.96 7.16 -4.93
CA GLU A 48 2.12 6.63 -6.01
C GLU A 48 1.33 5.40 -5.55
N LEU A 49 1.99 4.43 -4.90
CA LEU A 49 1.33 3.24 -4.37
C LEU A 49 0.21 3.60 -3.39
N LEU A 50 0.43 4.56 -2.49
CA LEU A 50 -0.56 5.03 -1.53
C LEU A 50 -1.76 5.68 -2.23
N GLY A 51 -1.55 6.37 -3.35
CA GLY A 51 -2.63 6.87 -4.20
C GLY A 51 -3.50 5.74 -4.74
N TRP A 52 -2.88 4.68 -5.27
CA TRP A 52 -3.61 3.52 -5.78
C TRP A 52 -4.29 2.70 -4.67
N ILE A 53 -3.65 2.56 -3.52
CA ILE A 53 -4.28 1.97 -2.32
C ILE A 53 -5.50 2.78 -1.90
N LEU A 54 -5.44 4.11 -1.93
CA LEU A 54 -6.58 4.97 -1.59
C LEU A 54 -7.73 4.78 -2.58
N ILE A 55 -7.45 4.92 -3.88
CA ILE A 55 -8.46 4.85 -4.94
C ILE A 55 -9.13 3.47 -4.96
N SER A 56 -8.34 2.41 -5.07
CA SER A 56 -8.85 1.04 -5.16
C SER A 56 -9.38 0.54 -3.82
N GLY A 57 -8.75 0.93 -2.71
CA GLY A 57 -9.17 0.58 -1.37
C GLY A 57 -10.54 1.16 -1.01
N ARG A 58 -10.84 2.40 -1.41
CA ARG A 58 -12.16 3.01 -1.18
C ARG A 58 -13.29 2.20 -1.81
N LEU A 59 -13.04 1.50 -2.93
CA LEU A 59 -14.02 0.62 -3.56
C LEU A 59 -14.27 -0.68 -2.77
N LEU A 60 -13.26 -1.16 -2.03
CA LEU A 60 -13.32 -2.45 -1.33
C LEU A 60 -13.70 -2.32 0.14
N ILE A 61 -13.15 -1.33 0.83
CA ILE A 61 -13.26 -1.15 2.29
C ILE A 61 -13.84 0.22 2.67
N GLY A 62 -14.28 1.01 1.69
CA GLY A 62 -14.93 2.29 1.92
C GLY A 62 -14.00 3.28 2.63
N PRO A 63 -14.53 4.08 3.59
CA PRO A 63 -13.75 5.08 4.32
C PRO A 63 -12.54 4.54 5.09
N LYS A 64 -12.50 3.24 5.40
CA LYS A 64 -11.34 2.63 6.08
C LYS A 64 -10.06 2.68 5.24
N ALA A 65 -10.17 2.93 3.93
CA ALA A 65 -9.02 3.14 3.07
C ALA A 65 -8.24 4.41 3.44
N ASP A 66 -8.93 5.47 3.87
CA ASP A 66 -8.31 6.70 4.34
C ASP A 66 -7.49 6.44 5.62
N ASP A 67 -8.03 5.63 6.55
CA ASP A 67 -7.32 5.23 7.76
C ASP A 67 -6.07 4.38 7.46
N LEU A 68 -6.18 3.44 6.51
CA LEU A 68 -5.05 2.63 6.05
C LEU A 68 -3.94 3.51 5.46
N VAL A 69 -4.29 4.42 4.55
CA VAL A 69 -3.33 5.31 3.92
C VAL A 69 -2.71 6.25 4.94
N GLY A 70 -3.50 6.81 5.87
CA GLY A 70 -2.99 7.62 6.96
C GLY A 70 -2.01 6.88 7.86
N LYS A 71 -2.28 5.59 8.16
CA LYS A 71 -1.35 4.73 8.89
C LYS A 71 -0.02 4.58 8.14
N LEU A 72 -0.07 4.26 6.84
CA LEU A 72 1.13 4.08 6.02
C LEU A 72 1.92 5.39 5.84
N GLN A 73 1.24 6.51 5.63
CA GLN A 73 1.86 7.84 5.56
C GLN A 73 2.66 8.15 6.83
N ASN A 74 2.07 7.92 8.00
CA ASN A 74 2.72 8.13 9.28
C ASN A 74 3.89 7.16 9.51
N GLU A 75 3.73 5.89 9.15
CA GLU A 75 4.75 4.86 9.34
C GLU A 75 6.01 5.10 8.49
N PHE A 76 5.85 5.63 7.28
CA PHE A 76 6.94 5.85 6.33
C PHE A 76 7.33 7.32 6.17
N ASN A 77 6.70 8.24 6.91
CA ASN A 77 6.87 9.69 6.78
C ASN A 77 6.69 10.18 5.33
N VAL A 78 5.64 9.69 4.66
CA VAL A 78 5.28 10.01 3.27
C VAL A 78 4.01 10.85 3.26
N ARG A 79 3.92 11.84 2.37
CA ARG A 79 2.68 12.60 2.12
C ARG A 79 2.23 12.40 0.68
N LEU A 80 0.91 12.26 0.51
CA LEU A 80 0.28 12.41 -0.81
C LEU A 80 0.27 13.90 -1.15
N GLN A 81 0.64 14.23 -2.39
CA GLN A 81 0.55 15.59 -2.91
C GLN A 81 -0.89 15.94 -3.28
#